data_AF-A0A3M7NRW2-F1
#
_entry.id   AF-A0A3M7NRW2-F1
#
_cell.length_a   1.000
_cell.length_b   1.000
_cell.length_c   1.000
_cell.angle_alpha   90.00
_cell.angle_beta   90.00
_cell.angle_gamma   90.00
#
_symmetry.space_group_name_H-M   'P 1'
#
loop_
_entity.id
_entity.type
_entity.pdbx_description
1 polymer ?
#
loop_
_entity_poly.entity_id
_entity_poly.type
_entity_poly.pdbx_seq_one_letter_code
_entity_poly.pdbx_strand_id
1 'polypeptide(L)'
;MPSSEKEEQEGPKRMPGKRPSRLRRLSWKVFDAYDNTSWLHIAFKASAYTYVALNLWIAWQILPLPGHWDPPVQSDKVPYVYQNHSNYFGSFNGVAECGIQANDLYEFPQHHKSGQADHNIFCPNRKALLKAMSEGGRVGFDAPYTPKVEEICFILDRFDAIVFVGDPFLQTIYNGFNTLLRRDLASGAMKMDLDNCHCDLQFMNPDCSRELVHSSEDADGFWCKRKPHALLALDSFPTPAETITKFKKLVPEAPRSRYQPIAIIHSISPSTMPQDVASQSLVQVLSLADQSKRKTPMLWIGPTAAGHIDIKNRKGNQEIWDFDMNMAKVASQKDIEVLHMWNLTVQATSHDGLHFGEKVAITQAMMVINWLSRLPSS
;
A
#
# COMPACT_ATOMS: atom_id res chain seq x y z
N MET A 1 -20.35 -14.05 93.09
CA MET A 1 -19.48 -14.69 94.11
C MET A 1 -18.05 -14.67 93.59
N PRO A 2 -17.01 -14.34 94.39
CA PRO A 2 -16.91 -13.48 95.58
C PRO A 2 -16.10 -12.19 95.23
N SER A 3 -16.36 -11.03 95.83
CA SER A 3 -16.00 -10.55 97.19
C SER A 3 -14.59 -9.98 97.30
N SER A 4 -14.55 -8.70 97.72
CA SER A 4 -13.55 -8.00 98.56
C SER A 4 -12.09 -7.97 98.07
N GLU A 5 -11.35 -6.86 98.09
CA GLU A 5 -11.18 -5.92 99.21
C GLU A 5 -11.00 -4.46 98.74
N LYS A 6 -11.50 -3.54 99.57
CA LYS A 6 -11.17 -2.11 99.53
C LYS A 6 -9.92 -1.90 100.38
N GLU A 7 -8.85 -1.40 99.77
CA GLU A 7 -7.79 -0.68 100.48
C GLU A 7 -7.89 0.81 100.17
N GLU A 8 -8.11 1.56 101.23
CA GLU A 8 -8.14 3.01 101.29
C GLU A 8 -6.68 3.49 101.46
N GLN A 9 -6.12 4.13 100.44
CA GLN A 9 -4.80 4.76 100.54
C GLN A 9 -4.86 6.26 100.22
N GLU A 10 -4.22 6.97 101.13
CA GLU A 10 -4.19 8.41 101.36
C GLU A 10 -3.97 9.26 100.11
N GLY A 11 -4.81 10.29 99.98
CA GLY A 11 -4.68 11.30 98.94
C GLY A 11 -3.36 12.09 99.06
N PRO A 12 -2.62 12.28 97.96
CA PRO A 12 -1.40 13.07 97.99
C PRO A 12 -1.72 14.57 98.14
N LYS A 13 -1.07 15.17 99.13
CA LYS A 13 -1.08 16.61 99.46
C LYS A 13 -0.83 17.45 98.19
N ARG A 14 -1.78 18.36 97.88
CA ARG A 14 -1.65 19.36 96.82
C ARG A 14 -0.49 20.31 97.14
N MET A 15 0.64 20.12 96.45
CA MET A 15 1.67 21.15 96.34
C MET A 15 1.12 22.37 95.57
N PRO A 16 1.46 23.61 95.97
CA PRO A 16 1.11 24.81 95.22
C PRO A 16 2.01 24.90 93.98
N GLY A 17 1.56 24.28 92.88
CA GLY A 17 2.19 24.40 91.58
C GLY A 17 2.09 25.85 91.09
N LYS A 18 3.21 26.59 91.11
CA LYS A 18 3.37 27.89 90.47
C LYS A 18 2.77 27.83 89.06
N ARG A 19 1.78 28.69 88.80
CA ARG A 19 1.20 28.86 87.46
C ARG A 19 2.35 29.10 86.46
N PRO A 20 2.51 28.26 85.43
CA PRO A 20 3.52 28.50 84.42
C PRO A 20 3.22 29.84 83.75
N SER A 21 4.26 30.66 83.57
CA SER A 21 4.12 31.96 82.93
C SER A 21 3.47 31.82 81.55
N ARG A 22 2.66 32.81 81.14
CA ARG A 22 1.95 32.79 79.85
C ARG A 22 2.88 32.52 78.66
N LEU A 23 4.15 32.92 78.76
CA LEU A 23 5.20 32.66 77.77
C LEU A 23 5.49 31.17 77.59
N ARG A 24 5.50 30.38 78.67
CA ARG A 24 5.74 28.93 78.59
C ARG A 24 4.55 28.19 77.98
N ARG A 25 3.31 28.65 78.21
CA ARG A 25 2.12 28.11 77.51
C ARG A 25 2.12 28.45 76.02
N LEU A 26 2.63 29.62 75.64
CA LEU A 26 2.78 29.97 74.22
C LEU A 26 3.89 29.14 73.57
N SER A 27 5.03 28.94 74.22
CA SER A 27 6.12 28.14 73.63
C SER A 27 5.71 26.69 73.40
N TRP A 28 4.96 26.07 74.32
CA TRP A 28 4.43 24.72 74.14
C TRP A 28 3.39 24.64 73.03
N LYS A 29 2.54 25.66 72.86
CA LYS A 29 1.61 25.70 71.71
C LYS A 29 2.31 25.90 70.37
N VAL A 30 3.43 26.62 70.35
CA VAL A 30 4.25 26.80 69.15
C VAL A 30 5.04 25.52 68.83
N PHE A 31 5.58 24.84 69.85
CA PHE A 31 6.25 23.55 69.68
C PHE A 31 5.27 22.46 69.24
N ASP A 32 4.07 22.38 69.82
CA ASP A 32 3.01 21.47 69.36
C ASP A 32 2.58 21.80 67.92
N ALA A 33 2.47 23.08 67.54
CA ALA A 33 2.17 23.45 66.15
C ALA A 33 3.31 23.05 65.18
N TYR A 34 4.57 23.10 65.65
CA TYR A 34 5.75 22.70 64.88
C TYR A 34 5.85 21.17 64.74
N ASP A 35 5.66 20.40 65.82
CA ASP A 35 5.67 18.93 65.79
C ASP A 35 4.45 18.34 65.07
N ASN A 36 3.31 19.03 65.12
CA ASN A 36 2.11 18.64 64.34
C ASN A 36 2.28 18.92 62.84
N THR A 37 3.34 19.65 62.46
CA THR A 37 3.81 19.75 61.08
C THR A 37 4.76 18.57 60.81
N SER A 38 4.19 17.36 60.84
CA SER A 38 4.94 16.11 60.59
C SER A 38 5.65 16.21 59.23
N TRP A 39 6.95 16.47 59.27
CA TRP A 39 7.79 16.60 58.07
C TRP A 39 7.70 15.35 57.19
N LEU A 40 7.49 14.18 57.80
CA LEU A 40 7.19 12.92 57.14
C LEU A 40 5.89 12.97 56.33
N HIS A 41 4.85 13.59 56.87
CA HIS A 41 3.57 13.75 56.17
C HIS A 41 3.68 14.73 54.99
N ILE A 42 4.50 15.78 55.13
CA ILE A 42 4.81 16.71 54.04
C ILE A 42 5.66 16.02 52.96
N ALA A 43 6.71 15.29 53.35
CA ALA A 43 7.56 14.55 52.44
C ALA A 43 6.79 13.46 51.67
N PHE A 44 5.87 12.76 52.35
CA PHE A 44 5.02 11.76 51.71
C PHE A 44 4.07 12.41 50.69
N LYS A 45 3.43 13.53 51.05
CA LYS A 45 2.57 14.29 50.12
C LYS A 45 3.37 14.77 48.92
N ALA A 46 4.54 15.37 49.14
CA ALA A 46 5.42 15.82 48.08
C ALA A 46 5.75 14.66 47.13
N SER A 47 6.23 13.53 47.67
CA SER A 47 6.57 12.33 46.90
C SER A 47 5.39 11.77 46.09
N ALA A 48 4.20 11.74 46.70
CA ALA A 48 2.98 11.29 46.01
C ALA A 48 2.60 12.23 44.86
N TYR A 49 2.70 13.55 45.06
CA TYR A 49 2.45 14.53 44.00
C TYR A 49 3.48 14.43 42.87
N THR A 50 4.77 14.24 43.18
CA THR A 50 5.79 14.03 42.14
C THR A 50 5.53 12.74 41.35
N TYR A 51 5.12 11.67 42.02
CA TYR A 51 4.79 10.41 41.36
C TYR A 51 3.59 10.56 40.42
N VAL A 52 2.52 11.23 40.87
CA VAL A 52 1.34 11.51 40.01
C VAL A 52 1.73 12.42 38.85
N ALA A 53 2.53 13.47 39.08
CA ALA A 53 3.01 14.35 38.01
C ALA A 53 3.87 13.61 36.98
N LEU A 54 4.73 12.68 37.43
CA LEU A 54 5.52 11.82 36.55
C LEU A 54 4.62 10.91 35.71
N ASN A 55 3.62 10.28 36.32
CA ASN A 55 2.66 9.44 35.58
C ASN A 55 1.84 10.25 34.58
N LEU A 56 1.42 11.46 34.93
CA LEU A 56 0.74 12.37 34.00
C LEU A 56 1.66 12.84 32.87
N TRP A 57 2.95 13.05 33.14
CA TRP A 57 3.95 13.38 32.13
C TRP A 57 4.22 12.19 31.19
N ILE A 58 4.37 10.98 31.72
CA ILE A 58 4.51 9.75 30.91
C ILE A 58 3.23 9.52 30.11
N ALA A 59 2.05 9.67 30.71
CA ALA A 59 0.78 9.58 30.02
C ALA A 59 0.67 10.66 28.93
N TRP A 60 1.15 11.88 29.15
CA TRP A 60 1.21 12.92 28.13
C TRP A 60 2.15 12.57 26.96
N GLN A 61 3.26 11.89 27.24
CA GLN A 61 4.18 11.38 26.22
C GLN A 61 3.62 10.18 25.43
N ILE A 62 2.80 9.34 26.06
CA ILE A 62 2.29 8.09 25.46
C ILE A 62 0.88 8.28 24.86
N LEU A 63 0.04 9.14 25.44
CA LEU A 63 -1.32 9.38 24.96
C LEU A 63 -1.28 10.12 23.63
N PRO A 64 -2.10 9.70 22.64
CA PRO A 64 -2.16 10.32 21.34
C PRO A 64 -2.91 11.65 21.42
N LEU A 65 -2.24 12.70 21.91
CA LEU A 65 -2.72 14.07 21.75
C LEU A 65 -2.48 14.51 20.30
N PRO A 66 -3.46 15.18 19.66
CA PRO A 66 -3.32 15.67 18.30
C PRO A 66 -2.14 16.66 18.24
N GLY A 67 -1.06 16.25 17.57
CA GLY A 67 0.11 17.09 17.30
C GLY A 67 1.46 16.65 17.90
N HIS A 68 1.53 15.60 18.74
CA HIS A 68 2.82 15.08 19.25
C HIS A 68 3.38 13.87 18.48
N TRP A 69 2.51 13.22 17.71
CA TRP A 69 2.91 12.39 16.59
C TRP A 69 2.58 13.20 15.34
N ASP A 70 3.55 13.89 14.76
CA ASP A 70 3.50 13.96 13.31
C ASP A 70 3.54 12.49 12.87
N PRO A 71 2.48 11.98 12.19
CA PRO A 71 2.57 10.64 11.61
C PRO A 71 3.88 10.57 10.84
N PRO A 72 4.61 9.44 10.90
CA PRO A 72 5.90 9.30 10.22
C PRO A 72 5.74 9.92 8.85
N VAL A 73 6.53 10.99 8.59
CA VAL A 73 6.38 11.90 7.43
C VAL A 73 5.67 11.15 6.34
N GLN A 74 4.38 11.46 6.17
CA GLN A 74 3.50 10.70 5.30
C GLN A 74 4.09 10.81 3.89
N SER A 75 4.96 9.87 3.52
CA SER A 75 5.63 9.80 2.22
C SER A 75 4.61 9.70 1.08
N ASP A 76 3.33 9.53 1.44
CA ASP A 76 2.15 9.45 0.61
C ASP A 76 1.56 10.81 0.20
N LYS A 77 2.01 11.93 0.75
CA LYS A 77 1.57 13.27 0.31
C LYS A 77 2.37 13.72 -0.90
N VAL A 78 2.01 13.18 -2.06
CA VAL A 78 2.44 13.70 -3.36
C VAL A 78 1.74 15.05 -3.59
N PRO A 79 2.47 16.14 -3.90
CA PRO A 79 1.85 17.44 -4.18
C PRO A 79 0.85 17.33 -5.34
N TYR A 80 -0.34 17.90 -5.15
CA TYR A 80 -1.40 17.88 -6.15
C TYR A 80 -1.18 18.99 -7.16
N VAL A 81 -0.91 18.64 -8.41
CA VAL A 81 -0.96 19.56 -9.55
C VAL A 81 -2.28 19.32 -10.27
N TYR A 82 -3.15 20.34 -10.29
CA TYR A 82 -4.38 20.29 -11.08
C TYR A 82 -4.02 20.28 -12.57
N GLN A 83 -4.51 19.28 -13.29
CA GLN A 83 -4.25 19.08 -14.72
C GLN A 83 -5.57 19.07 -15.47
N ASN A 84 -5.59 19.57 -16.70
CA ASN A 84 -6.78 19.51 -17.55
C ASN A 84 -6.80 18.15 -18.27
N HIS A 85 -7.56 17.20 -17.73
CA HIS A 85 -7.54 15.80 -18.16
C HIS A 85 -8.23 15.58 -19.52
N SER A 86 -8.98 16.57 -20.04
CA SER A 86 -9.63 16.46 -21.37
C SER A 86 -8.65 16.23 -22.53
N ASN A 87 -7.38 16.59 -22.36
CA ASN A 87 -6.33 16.41 -23.37
C ASN A 87 -5.19 15.51 -22.87
N TYR A 88 -5.44 14.64 -21.91
CA TYR A 88 -4.43 13.82 -21.26
C TYR A 88 -3.61 12.96 -22.25
N PHE A 89 -4.31 12.34 -23.21
CA PHE A 89 -3.65 11.60 -24.29
C PHE A 89 -3.16 12.48 -25.43
N GLY A 90 -3.38 13.80 -25.43
CA GLY A 90 -3.05 14.67 -26.56
C GLY A 90 -1.57 14.70 -26.98
N SER A 91 -0.66 14.23 -26.11
CA SER A 91 0.77 14.08 -26.43
C SER A 91 1.17 12.67 -26.90
N PHE A 92 0.23 11.73 -26.93
CA PHE A 92 0.51 10.35 -27.34
C PHE A 92 0.48 10.23 -28.86
N ASN A 93 1.34 9.37 -29.40
CA ASN A 93 1.22 8.92 -30.78
C ASN A 93 -0.02 8.03 -30.93
N GLY A 94 -0.66 8.04 -32.10
CA GLY A 94 -1.83 7.19 -32.40
C GLY A 94 -3.17 7.62 -31.81
N VAL A 95 -3.28 8.76 -31.13
CA VAL A 95 -4.53 9.17 -30.42
C VAL A 95 -5.72 9.30 -31.37
N ALA A 96 -5.52 9.93 -32.53
CA ALA A 96 -6.56 10.09 -33.54
C ALA A 96 -6.90 8.77 -34.24
N GLU A 97 -5.96 7.83 -34.30
CA GLU A 97 -6.11 6.52 -34.94
C GLU A 97 -6.83 5.53 -34.02
N CYS A 98 -6.39 5.43 -32.76
CA CYS A 98 -6.90 4.48 -31.77
C CYS A 98 -8.16 4.97 -31.06
N GLY A 99 -8.47 6.27 -31.13
CA GLY A 99 -9.74 6.82 -30.65
C GLY A 99 -9.93 6.73 -29.14
N ILE A 100 -8.86 6.57 -28.35
CA ILE A 100 -8.93 6.50 -26.89
C ILE A 100 -8.92 7.92 -26.32
N GLN A 101 -10.02 8.30 -25.66
CA GLN A 101 -10.11 9.55 -24.94
C GLN A 101 -9.81 9.36 -23.46
N ALA A 102 -9.36 10.42 -22.82
CA ALA A 102 -9.13 10.41 -21.38
C ALA A 102 -10.41 10.04 -20.61
N ASN A 103 -11.58 10.51 -21.07
CA ASN A 103 -12.87 10.19 -20.48
C ASN A 103 -13.29 8.72 -20.65
N ASP A 104 -12.72 8.00 -21.62
CA ASP A 104 -12.94 6.56 -21.77
C ASP A 104 -12.23 5.77 -20.65
N LEU A 105 -11.16 6.36 -20.11
CA LEU A 105 -10.34 5.73 -19.08
C LEU A 105 -10.44 6.40 -17.73
N TYR A 106 -10.90 7.66 -17.62
CA TYR A 106 -11.05 8.42 -16.39
C TYR A 106 -12.21 9.47 -16.37
N GLU A 107 -13.09 9.43 -15.35
CA GLU A 107 -13.96 10.55 -14.98
C GLU A 107 -13.50 11.15 -13.65
N PHE A 108 -13.07 12.42 -13.67
CA PHE A 108 -12.70 13.14 -12.46
C PHE A 108 -13.97 13.40 -11.62
N PRO A 109 -13.95 13.13 -10.31
CA PRO A 109 -15.07 13.49 -9.43
C PRO A 109 -15.29 15.00 -9.50
N GLN A 110 -16.39 15.43 -10.13
CA GLN A 110 -16.63 16.83 -10.43
C GLN A 110 -16.54 17.67 -9.17
N HIS A 111 -15.74 18.74 -9.22
CA HIS A 111 -15.74 19.75 -8.17
C HIS A 111 -17.17 20.23 -7.94
N HIS A 112 -17.63 20.17 -6.69
CA HIS A 112 -18.76 20.99 -6.28
C HIS A 112 -18.45 22.46 -6.64
N LYS A 113 -19.48 23.21 -7.06
CA LYS A 113 -19.43 24.57 -7.61
C LYS A 113 -18.71 25.64 -6.76
N SER A 114 -18.08 25.28 -5.65
CA SER A 114 -17.36 26.15 -4.72
C SER A 114 -15.83 26.22 -4.94
N GLY A 115 -15.25 25.47 -5.88
CA GLY A 115 -13.82 25.61 -6.23
C GLY A 115 -12.82 25.14 -5.17
N GLN A 116 -13.28 24.54 -4.07
CA GLN A 116 -12.42 23.83 -3.12
C GLN A 116 -12.31 22.37 -3.57
N ALA A 117 -11.07 21.90 -3.78
CA ALA A 117 -10.78 20.49 -3.93
C ALA A 117 -11.08 19.80 -2.59
N ASP A 118 -12.08 18.92 -2.56
CA ASP A 118 -12.39 18.16 -1.36
C ASP A 118 -11.24 17.18 -1.12
N HIS A 119 -10.45 17.40 -0.06
CA HIS A 119 -9.30 16.56 0.28
C HIS A 119 -9.71 15.10 0.59
N ASN A 120 -11.02 14.83 0.74
CA ASN A 120 -11.59 13.49 0.92
C ASN A 120 -11.72 12.68 -0.38
N ILE A 121 -11.36 13.23 -1.55
CA ILE A 121 -11.46 12.53 -2.84
C ILE A 121 -10.40 11.42 -3.00
N PHE A 122 -9.28 11.49 -2.27
CA PHE A 122 -8.17 10.56 -2.43
C PHE A 122 -8.11 9.50 -1.34
N CYS A 123 -7.69 8.28 -1.72
CA CYS A 123 -7.51 7.20 -0.76
C CYS A 123 -6.47 7.56 0.31
N PRO A 124 -6.78 7.40 1.61
CA PRO A 124 -5.94 7.87 2.71
C PRO A 124 -4.65 7.05 2.89
N ASN A 125 -4.65 5.79 2.45
CA ASN A 125 -3.51 4.89 2.54
C ASN A 125 -3.50 3.90 1.36
N ARG A 126 -2.37 3.22 1.17
CA ARG A 126 -2.16 2.26 0.07
C ARG A 126 -3.14 1.08 0.11
N LYS A 127 -3.52 0.60 1.31
CA LYS A 127 -4.51 -0.47 1.46
C LYS A 127 -5.90 -0.02 0.97
N ALA A 128 -6.32 1.19 1.29
CA ALA A 128 -7.56 1.78 0.82
C ALA A 128 -7.54 2.02 -0.69
N LEU A 129 -6.38 2.41 -1.24
CA LEU A 129 -6.19 2.51 -2.69
C LEU A 129 -6.40 1.14 -3.34
N LEU A 130 -5.62 0.12 -2.96
CA LEU A 130 -5.73 -1.24 -3.52
C LEU A 130 -7.15 -1.79 -3.41
N LYS A 131 -7.82 -1.56 -2.27
CA LYS A 131 -9.22 -1.92 -2.08
C LYS A 131 -10.14 -1.20 -3.08
N ALA A 132 -10.03 0.12 -3.21
CA ALA A 132 -10.84 0.88 -4.17
C ALA A 132 -10.58 0.48 -5.63
N MET A 133 -9.33 0.15 -5.98
CA MET A 133 -8.97 -0.37 -7.30
C MET A 133 -9.59 -1.75 -7.55
N SER A 134 -9.54 -2.61 -6.53
CA SER A 134 -10.00 -4.00 -6.58
C SER A 134 -11.52 -4.15 -6.57
N GLU A 135 -12.22 -3.28 -5.84
CA GLU A 135 -13.69 -3.28 -5.78
C GLU A 135 -14.31 -2.72 -7.07
N GLY A 136 -13.49 -2.13 -7.95
CA GLY A 136 -13.89 -1.72 -9.27
C GLY A 136 -15.09 -0.79 -9.21
N GLY A 137 -14.96 0.33 -8.49
CA GLY A 137 -15.98 1.37 -8.31
C GLY A 137 -16.42 2.07 -9.59
N ARG A 138 -16.83 1.29 -10.59
CA ARG A 138 -17.40 1.66 -11.87
C ARG A 138 -18.89 1.86 -11.66
N VAL A 139 -19.39 3.05 -12.00
CA VAL A 139 -20.82 3.30 -12.15
C VAL A 139 -21.15 3.15 -13.64
N GLY A 140 -21.34 1.92 -14.12
CA GLY A 140 -21.74 1.63 -15.51
C GLY A 140 -20.77 0.75 -16.31
N PHE A 141 -21.25 0.25 -17.46
CA PHE A 141 -20.49 -0.55 -18.42
C PHE A 141 -19.45 0.32 -19.13
N ASP A 142 -18.22 -0.16 -19.27
CA ASP A 142 -17.05 0.58 -19.80
C ASP A 142 -16.73 1.90 -19.07
N ALA A 143 -17.16 2.07 -17.82
CA ALA A 143 -16.92 3.30 -17.07
C ALA A 143 -15.42 3.49 -16.72
N PRO A 144 -14.98 4.75 -16.73
CA PRO A 144 -13.57 5.11 -16.51
C PRO A 144 -13.04 4.90 -15.06
N TYR A 145 -11.71 4.82 -14.92
CA TYR A 145 -10.89 4.61 -13.72
C TYR A 145 -10.00 5.83 -13.35
N THR A 146 -9.54 5.98 -12.10
CA THR A 146 -8.77 7.16 -11.64
C THR A 146 -7.26 6.91 -11.45
N PRO A 147 -6.40 7.17 -12.46
CA PRO A 147 -4.96 7.09 -12.29
C PRO A 147 -4.20 8.41 -12.43
N LYS A 148 -3.04 8.46 -11.76
CA LYS A 148 -2.06 9.55 -11.86
C LYS A 148 -0.94 9.14 -12.80
N VAL A 149 -0.66 9.90 -13.85
CA VAL A 149 0.33 9.48 -14.87
C VAL A 149 1.37 10.53 -15.24
N GLU A 150 1.17 11.82 -14.96
CA GLU A 150 2.21 12.81 -15.28
C GLU A 150 3.46 12.70 -14.42
N GLU A 151 3.45 11.78 -13.45
CA GLU A 151 4.58 11.44 -12.60
C GLU A 151 5.18 10.06 -12.90
N ILE A 152 4.82 9.35 -13.99
CA ILE A 152 5.37 8.01 -14.23
C ILE A 152 6.90 8.02 -14.16
N CYS A 153 7.59 8.97 -14.82
CA CYS A 153 9.05 9.01 -14.73
C CYS A 153 9.57 9.21 -13.31
N PHE A 154 8.94 10.07 -12.51
CA PHE A 154 9.32 10.28 -11.11
C PHE A 154 9.04 9.04 -10.27
N ILE A 155 7.95 8.34 -10.53
CA ILE A 155 7.61 7.08 -9.87
C ILE A 155 8.69 6.05 -10.19
N LEU A 156 9.04 5.87 -11.46
CA LEU A 156 10.05 4.91 -11.92
C LEU A 156 11.45 5.24 -11.41
N ASP A 157 11.82 6.51 -11.30
CA ASP A 157 13.17 6.90 -10.88
C ASP A 157 13.51 6.47 -9.45
N ARG A 158 12.49 6.19 -8.64
CA ARG A 158 12.62 5.66 -7.27
C ARG A 158 13.00 4.18 -7.22
N PHE A 159 12.91 3.46 -8.33
CA PHE A 159 13.23 2.03 -8.40
C PHE A 159 14.52 1.79 -9.17
N ASP A 160 15.25 0.75 -8.75
CA ASP A 160 16.40 0.25 -9.51
C ASP A 160 15.93 -0.65 -10.66
N ALA A 161 14.85 -1.39 -10.45
CA ALA A 161 14.20 -2.19 -11.48
C ALA A 161 12.73 -2.47 -11.14
N ILE A 162 11.96 -2.85 -12.16
CA ILE A 162 10.59 -3.36 -12.01
C ILE A 162 10.47 -4.68 -12.75
N VAL A 163 10.15 -5.75 -12.04
CA VAL A 163 10.11 -7.10 -12.60
C VAL A 163 8.69 -7.59 -12.61
N PHE A 164 8.18 -7.94 -13.79
CA PHE A 164 6.90 -8.59 -13.98
C PHE A 164 7.18 -10.09 -14.14
N VAL A 165 6.52 -10.95 -13.36
CA VAL A 165 6.72 -12.40 -13.39
C VAL A 165 5.35 -13.06 -13.51
N GLY A 166 5.07 -13.66 -14.66
CA GLY A 166 3.73 -14.18 -14.90
C GLY A 166 3.48 -14.71 -16.28
N ASP A 167 2.23 -15.05 -16.52
CA ASP A 167 1.76 -15.70 -17.73
C ASP A 167 1.26 -14.67 -18.78
N PRO A 168 0.66 -15.08 -19.92
CA PRO A 168 0.17 -14.15 -20.94
C PRO A 168 -0.82 -13.10 -20.44
N PHE A 169 -1.53 -13.33 -19.33
CA PHE A 169 -2.38 -12.29 -18.74
C PHE A 169 -1.54 -11.12 -18.22
N LEU A 170 -0.41 -11.38 -17.57
CA LEU A 170 0.49 -10.32 -17.10
C LEU A 170 1.19 -9.60 -18.26
N GLN A 171 1.42 -10.28 -19.39
CA GLN A 171 1.95 -9.66 -20.62
C GLN A 171 1.04 -8.51 -21.07
N THR A 172 -0.28 -8.66 -21.03
CA THR A 172 -1.22 -7.59 -21.42
C THR A 172 -1.03 -6.33 -20.55
N ILE A 173 -0.86 -6.50 -19.24
CA ILE A 173 -0.59 -5.39 -18.32
C ILE A 173 0.77 -4.75 -18.62
N TYR A 174 1.80 -5.57 -18.87
CA TYR A 174 3.14 -5.08 -19.22
C TYR A 174 3.15 -4.33 -20.57
N ASN A 175 2.36 -4.76 -21.53
CA ASN A 175 2.18 -4.09 -22.81
C ASN A 175 1.52 -2.71 -22.62
N GLY A 176 0.42 -2.64 -21.87
CA GLY A 176 -0.21 -1.36 -21.52
C GLY A 176 0.73 -0.44 -20.73
N PHE A 177 1.60 -1.01 -19.91
CA PHE A 177 2.65 -0.27 -19.21
C PHE A 177 3.66 0.33 -20.20
N ASN A 178 4.12 -0.42 -21.20
CA ASN A 178 5.02 0.10 -22.24
C ASN A 178 4.36 1.18 -23.12
N THR A 179 3.08 1.02 -23.47
CA THR A 179 2.27 2.05 -24.15
C THR A 179 2.31 3.39 -23.40
N LEU A 180 2.16 3.36 -22.06
CA LEU A 180 2.27 4.55 -21.22
C LEU A 180 3.71 5.09 -21.12
N LEU A 181 4.71 4.21 -21.05
CA LEU A 181 6.13 4.61 -20.98
C LEU A 181 6.70 5.17 -22.29
N ARG A 182 6.06 4.87 -23.41
CA ARG A 182 6.46 5.36 -24.74
C ARG A 182 5.56 6.49 -25.24
N ARG A 183 4.43 6.75 -24.56
CA ARG A 183 3.37 7.66 -25.00
C ARG A 183 2.94 7.33 -26.44
N ASP A 184 2.69 6.06 -26.70
CA ASP A 184 2.34 5.58 -28.02
C ASP A 184 1.19 4.59 -27.94
N LEU A 185 -0.01 5.04 -28.31
CA LEU A 185 -1.21 4.21 -28.38
C LEU A 185 -1.21 3.33 -29.64
N ALA A 186 -0.60 3.78 -30.74
CA ALA A 186 -0.58 3.03 -31.99
C ALA A 186 0.21 1.74 -31.83
N SER A 187 1.48 1.81 -31.41
CA SER A 187 2.37 0.63 -31.39
C SER A 187 3.25 0.53 -30.15
N GLY A 188 2.87 1.20 -29.05
CA GLY A 188 3.66 1.24 -27.81
C GLY A 188 3.93 -0.11 -27.15
N ALA A 189 3.13 -1.14 -27.40
CA ALA A 189 3.38 -2.50 -26.92
C ALA A 189 4.37 -3.31 -27.78
N MET A 190 4.71 -2.81 -28.98
CA MET A 190 5.44 -3.55 -30.01
C MET A 190 6.92 -3.18 -30.04
N LYS A 191 7.81 -4.14 -30.27
CA LYS A 191 9.24 -3.96 -30.53
C LYS A 191 9.46 -3.26 -31.88
N MET A 192 8.71 -3.70 -32.89
CA MET A 192 8.74 -3.18 -34.25
C MET A 192 7.34 -2.73 -34.66
N ASP A 193 7.29 -1.64 -35.39
CA ASP A 193 6.04 -1.09 -35.92
C ASP A 193 5.54 -1.99 -37.07
N LEU A 194 4.35 -2.56 -36.91
CA LEU A 194 3.72 -3.45 -37.86
C LEU A 194 2.30 -2.96 -38.13
N ASP A 195 1.98 -2.65 -39.39
CA ASP A 195 0.69 -2.08 -39.80
C ASP A 195 -0.54 -2.86 -39.30
N ASN A 196 -0.41 -4.19 -39.14
CA ASN A 196 -1.50 -5.08 -38.69
C ASN A 196 -1.60 -5.23 -37.15
N CYS A 197 -0.80 -4.47 -36.41
CA CYS A 197 -0.65 -4.54 -34.97
C CYS A 197 -0.81 -3.18 -34.30
N HIS A 198 -1.66 -2.31 -34.85
CA HIS A 198 -1.91 -0.98 -34.29
C HIS A 198 -3.10 -0.96 -33.32
N CYS A 199 -3.08 -0.05 -32.35
CA CYS A 199 -4.17 0.22 -31.41
C CYS A 199 -4.64 -1.05 -30.69
N ASP A 200 -5.93 -1.38 -30.66
CA ASP A 200 -6.43 -2.61 -30.04
C ASP A 200 -5.81 -3.89 -30.63
N LEU A 201 -5.42 -3.89 -31.91
CA LEU A 201 -4.87 -5.08 -32.57
C LEU A 201 -3.52 -5.50 -31.98
N GLN A 202 -2.74 -4.58 -31.41
CA GLN A 202 -1.48 -4.93 -30.73
C GLN A 202 -1.70 -5.85 -29.51
N PHE A 203 -2.91 -5.89 -28.97
CA PHE A 203 -3.30 -6.75 -27.84
C PHE A 203 -4.12 -7.98 -28.27
N MET A 204 -4.88 -7.86 -29.35
CA MET A 204 -5.86 -8.88 -29.75
C MET A 204 -5.36 -9.80 -30.88
N ASN A 205 -4.47 -9.32 -31.74
CA ASN A 205 -4.02 -10.10 -32.89
C ASN A 205 -2.89 -11.06 -32.47
N PRO A 206 -3.09 -12.39 -32.56
CA PRO A 206 -2.08 -13.37 -32.15
C PRO A 206 -0.79 -13.29 -32.97
N ASP A 207 -0.85 -12.79 -34.21
CA ASP A 207 0.32 -12.64 -35.07
C ASP A 207 1.30 -11.59 -34.51
N CYS A 208 0.81 -10.65 -33.72
CA CYS A 208 1.60 -9.59 -33.09
C CYS A 208 2.41 -10.09 -31.88
N SER A 209 2.07 -11.26 -31.32
CA SER A 209 2.63 -11.77 -30.06
C SER A 209 4.16 -11.87 -30.04
N ARG A 210 4.79 -12.20 -31.17
CA ARG A 210 6.25 -12.36 -31.29
C ARG A 210 7.00 -11.04 -31.20
N GLU A 211 6.36 -9.99 -31.69
CA GLU A 211 6.90 -8.64 -31.74
C GLU A 211 6.49 -7.81 -30.52
N LEU A 212 5.92 -8.42 -29.47
CA LEU A 212 5.64 -7.72 -28.22
C LEU A 212 6.92 -7.43 -27.43
N VAL A 213 6.96 -6.30 -26.73
CA VAL A 213 8.05 -5.94 -25.82
C VAL A 213 8.04 -6.88 -24.60
N HIS A 214 9.19 -7.47 -24.26
CA HIS A 214 9.38 -8.23 -23.02
C HIS A 214 10.39 -7.59 -22.08
N SER A 215 11.21 -6.66 -22.56
CA SER A 215 12.18 -5.95 -21.74
C SER A 215 12.34 -4.49 -22.16
N SER A 216 12.82 -3.66 -21.23
CA SER A 216 13.22 -2.28 -21.49
C SER A 216 14.36 -2.15 -22.50
N GLU A 217 15.06 -3.25 -22.82
CA GLU A 217 16.12 -3.30 -23.84
C GLU A 217 15.56 -3.59 -25.25
N ASP A 218 14.31 -4.06 -25.35
CA ASP A 218 13.73 -4.51 -26.62
C ASP A 218 13.19 -3.36 -27.49
N ALA A 219 12.96 -2.18 -26.90
CA ALA A 219 12.35 -1.03 -27.56
C ALA A 219 13.00 0.30 -27.17
N ASP A 220 12.89 1.28 -28.06
CA ASP A 220 13.27 2.67 -27.85
C ASP A 220 12.04 3.58 -27.75
N GLY A 221 12.26 4.90 -27.67
CA GLY A 221 11.15 5.87 -27.61
C GLY A 221 10.55 6.07 -26.22
N PHE A 222 11.22 5.60 -25.16
CA PHE A 222 10.81 5.93 -23.80
C PHE A 222 10.98 7.42 -23.53
N TRP A 223 9.93 8.09 -23.07
CA TRP A 223 10.01 9.51 -22.70
C TRP A 223 10.71 9.73 -21.35
N CYS A 224 10.82 8.68 -20.53
CA CYS A 224 11.54 8.68 -19.27
C CYS A 224 13.00 8.22 -19.43
N LYS A 225 13.86 8.60 -18.47
CA LYS A 225 15.15 7.92 -18.30
C LYS A 225 14.89 6.43 -18.13
N ARG A 226 15.43 5.62 -19.05
CA ARG A 226 15.23 4.17 -19.07
C ARG A 226 15.68 3.55 -17.74
N LYS A 227 14.72 3.00 -17.01
CA LYS A 227 14.95 2.13 -15.85
C LYS A 227 14.74 0.68 -16.28
N PRO A 228 15.55 -0.27 -15.79
CA PRO A 228 15.34 -1.68 -16.11
C PRO A 228 13.93 -2.15 -15.74
N HIS A 229 13.19 -2.65 -16.73
CA HIS A 229 11.94 -3.36 -16.48
C HIS A 229 11.79 -4.52 -17.46
N ALA A 230 11.28 -5.66 -17.01
CA ALA A 230 11.09 -6.82 -17.88
C ALA A 230 9.93 -7.70 -17.42
N LEU A 231 9.31 -8.36 -18.39
CA LEU A 231 8.43 -9.48 -18.17
C LEU A 231 9.22 -10.79 -18.26
N LEU A 232 9.09 -11.59 -17.21
CA LEU A 232 9.61 -12.94 -17.10
C LEU A 232 8.43 -13.90 -17.23
N ALA A 233 8.31 -14.50 -18.41
CA ALA A 233 7.22 -15.42 -18.72
C ALA A 233 7.28 -16.67 -17.82
N LEU A 234 6.11 -17.05 -17.30
CA LEU A 234 5.85 -18.29 -16.58
C LEU A 234 4.76 -19.07 -17.31
N ASP A 235 5.15 -20.18 -17.93
CA ASP A 235 4.26 -21.13 -18.61
C ASP A 235 4.19 -22.49 -17.90
N SER A 236 5.14 -22.77 -17.01
CA SER A 236 5.34 -24.07 -16.39
C SER A 236 5.98 -23.93 -15.00
N PHE A 237 5.78 -24.96 -14.17
CA PHE A 237 6.42 -25.08 -12.86
C PHE A 237 7.08 -26.46 -12.74
N PRO A 238 8.32 -26.57 -12.24
CA PRO A 238 9.20 -25.51 -11.72
C PRO A 238 9.61 -24.46 -12.76
N THR A 239 9.84 -23.22 -12.31
CA THR A 239 10.25 -22.11 -13.19
C THR A 239 11.51 -22.49 -14.01
N PRO A 240 11.53 -22.26 -15.34
CA PRO A 240 12.69 -22.54 -16.18
C PRO A 240 13.98 -21.85 -15.69
N ALA A 241 15.12 -22.54 -15.82
CA ALA A 241 16.42 -22.04 -15.36
C ALA A 241 16.83 -20.72 -16.02
N GLU A 242 16.43 -20.51 -17.28
CA GLU A 242 16.65 -19.25 -18.00
C GLU A 242 15.91 -18.09 -17.33
N THR A 243 14.63 -18.28 -16.99
CA THR A 243 13.80 -17.28 -16.30
C THR A 243 14.37 -16.95 -14.92
N ILE A 244 14.84 -17.96 -14.16
CA ILE A 244 15.52 -17.75 -12.87
C ILE A 244 16.82 -16.93 -13.06
N THR A 245 17.59 -17.22 -14.11
CA THR A 245 18.83 -16.49 -14.40
C THR A 245 18.55 -15.03 -14.74
N LYS A 246 17.52 -14.76 -15.57
CA LYS A 246 17.07 -13.39 -15.87
C LYS A 246 16.56 -12.67 -14.62
N PHE A 247 15.80 -13.35 -13.77
CA PHE A 247 15.35 -12.80 -12.48
C PHE A 247 16.54 -12.36 -11.62
N LYS A 248 17.54 -13.22 -11.44
CA LYS A 248 18.75 -12.89 -10.64
C LYS A 248 19.56 -11.74 -11.25
N LYS A 249 19.57 -11.58 -12.57
CA LYS A 249 20.20 -10.44 -13.25
C LYS A 249 19.47 -9.12 -12.93
N LEU A 250 18.14 -9.13 -12.90
CA LEU A 250 17.31 -7.95 -12.62
C LEU A 250 17.21 -7.63 -11.13
N VAL A 251 17.32 -8.64 -10.27
CA VAL A 251 17.28 -8.53 -8.81
C VAL A 251 18.63 -8.99 -8.21
N PRO A 252 19.74 -8.30 -8.53
CA PRO A 252 21.06 -8.70 -8.05
C PRO A 252 21.18 -8.46 -6.54
N GLU A 253 22.02 -9.26 -5.88
CA GLU A 253 22.39 -8.98 -4.49
C GLU A 253 23.14 -7.64 -4.41
N ALA A 254 22.72 -6.76 -3.50
CA ALA A 254 23.32 -5.43 -3.35
C ALA A 254 23.53 -5.07 -1.88
N PRO A 255 24.64 -4.37 -1.54
CA PRO A 255 24.90 -3.92 -0.18
C PRO A 255 23.93 -2.83 0.25
N ARG A 256 23.76 -2.73 1.57
CA ARG A 256 22.78 -1.85 2.24
C ARG A 256 22.95 -0.34 2.00
N SER A 257 24.00 0.08 1.31
CA SER A 257 24.34 1.49 1.12
C SER A 257 23.79 2.12 -0.17
N ARG A 258 23.22 1.34 -1.09
CA ARG A 258 22.60 1.81 -2.36
C ARG A 258 21.17 1.29 -2.53
N TYR A 259 20.28 1.63 -1.60
CA TYR A 259 18.92 1.12 -1.60
C TYR A 259 17.97 1.97 -2.46
N GLN A 260 17.81 1.60 -3.74
CA GLN A 260 16.51 1.76 -4.37
C GLN A 260 15.78 0.40 -4.33
N PRO A 261 14.46 0.37 -4.04
CA PRO A 261 13.68 -0.85 -4.08
C PRO A 261 13.61 -1.43 -5.50
N ILE A 262 13.35 -2.72 -5.58
CA ILE A 262 13.00 -3.40 -6.83
C ILE A 262 11.57 -3.90 -6.68
N ALA A 263 10.65 -3.34 -7.45
CA ALA A 263 9.25 -3.78 -7.40
C ALA A 263 9.08 -5.09 -8.17
N ILE A 264 8.36 -6.05 -7.58
CA ILE A 264 8.04 -7.32 -8.24
C ILE A 264 6.52 -7.42 -8.36
N ILE A 265 6.04 -7.54 -9.59
CA ILE A 265 4.64 -7.78 -9.90
C ILE A 265 4.52 -9.23 -10.34
N HIS A 266 3.66 -10.00 -9.68
CA HIS A 266 3.46 -11.41 -9.95
C HIS A 266 1.99 -11.71 -10.27
N SER A 267 1.74 -12.50 -11.31
CA SER A 267 0.39 -12.94 -11.65
C SER A 267 0.41 -14.25 -12.44
N ILE A 268 -0.54 -15.14 -12.14
CA ILE A 268 -0.77 -16.39 -12.86
C ILE A 268 -2.27 -16.61 -12.95
N SER A 269 -2.76 -17.03 -14.11
CA SER A 269 -4.16 -17.37 -14.33
C SER A 269 -4.46 -18.86 -14.09
N PRO A 270 -5.71 -19.22 -13.75
CA PRO A 270 -6.13 -20.62 -13.57
C PRO A 270 -6.12 -21.45 -14.88
N SER A 271 -5.93 -20.80 -16.03
CA SER A 271 -5.68 -21.45 -17.33
C SER A 271 -4.24 -21.92 -17.51
N THR A 272 -3.28 -21.26 -16.83
CA THR A 272 -1.86 -21.60 -16.94
C THR A 272 -1.46 -22.63 -15.89
N MET A 273 -1.86 -22.42 -14.63
CA MET A 273 -1.54 -23.35 -13.54
C MET A 273 -2.73 -23.53 -12.59
N PRO A 274 -2.93 -24.74 -12.03
CA PRO A 274 -3.86 -24.93 -10.93
C PRO A 274 -3.38 -24.18 -9.68
N GLN A 275 -4.32 -23.92 -8.76
CA GLN A 275 -4.09 -23.06 -7.59
C GLN A 275 -2.93 -23.51 -6.70
N ASP A 276 -2.77 -24.81 -6.48
CA ASP A 276 -1.71 -25.39 -5.66
C ASP A 276 -0.32 -25.13 -6.27
N VAL A 277 -0.21 -25.28 -7.58
CA VAL A 277 1.04 -25.01 -8.33
C VAL A 277 1.30 -23.51 -8.42
N ALA A 278 0.27 -22.68 -8.65
CA ALA A 278 0.40 -21.21 -8.65
C ALA A 278 0.89 -20.67 -7.30
N SER A 279 0.42 -21.25 -6.19
CA SER A 279 0.91 -20.97 -4.83
C SER A 279 2.39 -21.32 -4.66
N GLN A 280 2.83 -22.47 -5.17
CA GLN A 280 4.24 -22.85 -5.14
C GLN A 280 5.12 -21.92 -5.98
N SER A 281 4.63 -21.47 -7.14
CA SER A 281 5.31 -20.49 -7.99
C SER A 281 5.49 -19.15 -7.26
N LEU A 282 4.43 -18.64 -6.60
CA LEU A 282 4.50 -17.41 -5.82
C LEU A 282 5.55 -17.51 -4.71
N VAL A 283 5.59 -18.64 -3.99
CA VAL A 283 6.59 -18.91 -2.94
C VAL A 283 8.00 -19.00 -3.51
N GLN A 284 8.17 -19.61 -4.69
CA GLN A 284 9.47 -19.68 -5.37
C GLN A 284 9.99 -18.27 -5.71
N VAL A 285 9.16 -17.40 -6.27
CA VAL A 285 9.54 -16.03 -6.63
C VAL A 285 9.83 -15.20 -5.38
N LEU A 286 9.05 -15.35 -4.31
CA LEU A 286 9.33 -14.73 -3.01
C LEU A 286 10.69 -15.18 -2.45
N SER A 287 10.99 -16.47 -2.49
CA SER A 287 12.29 -16.99 -2.04
C SER A 287 13.47 -16.44 -2.86
N LEU A 288 13.30 -16.28 -4.17
CA LEU A 288 14.31 -15.65 -5.04
C LEU A 288 14.49 -14.16 -4.70
N ALA A 289 13.40 -13.46 -4.40
CA ALA A 289 13.44 -12.06 -3.98
C ALA A 289 14.18 -11.90 -2.64
N ASP A 290 13.88 -12.75 -1.65
CA ASP A 290 14.53 -12.74 -0.32
C ASP A 290 16.05 -12.99 -0.40
N GLN A 291 16.47 -13.86 -1.31
CA GLN A 291 17.90 -14.15 -1.56
C GLN A 291 18.68 -12.91 -2.00
N SER A 292 18.04 -11.93 -2.64
CA SER A 292 18.70 -10.68 -3.06
C SER A 292 19.10 -9.79 -1.88
N LYS A 293 18.51 -10.00 -0.68
CA LYS A 293 18.67 -9.14 0.51
C LYS A 293 18.29 -7.67 0.27
N ARG A 294 17.54 -7.39 -0.80
CA ARG A 294 17.04 -6.06 -1.17
C ARG A 294 15.63 -5.84 -0.65
N LYS A 295 15.21 -4.57 -0.63
CA LYS A 295 13.81 -4.20 -0.42
C LYS A 295 13.03 -4.50 -1.70
N THR A 296 12.27 -5.59 -1.70
CA THR A 296 11.50 -6.07 -2.86
C THR A 296 10.00 -6.03 -2.58
N PRO A 297 9.33 -4.86 -2.63
CA PRO A 297 7.88 -4.82 -2.50
C PRO A 297 7.23 -5.65 -3.60
N MET A 298 6.32 -6.55 -3.21
CA MET A 298 5.66 -7.48 -4.11
C MET A 298 4.16 -7.18 -4.23
N LEU A 299 3.65 -7.26 -5.45
CA LEU A 299 2.24 -7.16 -5.78
C LEU A 299 1.78 -8.45 -6.45
N TRP A 300 0.78 -9.11 -5.88
CA TRP A 300 -0.02 -10.14 -6.55
C TRP A 300 -1.16 -9.48 -7.32
N ILE A 301 -1.26 -9.75 -8.62
CA ILE A 301 -2.38 -9.32 -9.44
C ILE A 301 -3.27 -10.53 -9.74
N GLY A 302 -4.55 -10.43 -9.36
CA GLY A 302 -5.57 -11.43 -9.66
C GLY A 302 -5.91 -11.48 -11.16
N PRO A 303 -6.37 -12.63 -11.69
CA PRO A 303 -6.74 -12.76 -13.09
C PRO A 303 -7.93 -11.87 -13.47
N THR A 304 -8.06 -11.55 -14.77
CA THR A 304 -9.28 -10.96 -15.32
C THR A 304 -10.45 -11.94 -15.29
N ALA A 305 -11.67 -11.43 -15.20
CA ALA A 305 -12.88 -12.18 -15.52
C ALA A 305 -12.84 -12.65 -16.99
N ALA A 306 -13.52 -13.75 -17.27
CA ALA A 306 -13.93 -14.08 -18.63
C ALA A 306 -15.06 -13.12 -19.04
N GLY A 307 -14.97 -12.59 -20.25
CA GLY A 307 -16.01 -11.72 -20.81
C GLY A 307 -17.27 -12.49 -21.18
N HIS A 308 -18.23 -11.75 -21.75
CA HIS A 308 -19.61 -12.18 -21.91
C HIS A 308 -19.85 -13.25 -23.01
N ILE A 309 -18.80 -13.64 -23.73
CA ILE A 309 -18.88 -14.66 -24.78
C ILE A 309 -18.71 -16.03 -24.11
N ASP A 310 -19.74 -16.86 -24.17
CA ASP A 310 -19.71 -18.22 -23.63
C ASP A 310 -18.85 -19.13 -24.51
N ILE A 311 -17.69 -19.53 -24.00
CA ILE A 311 -16.76 -20.43 -24.69
C ILE A 311 -16.95 -21.83 -24.12
N LYS A 312 -17.41 -22.76 -24.97
CA LYS A 312 -17.59 -24.18 -24.60
C LYS A 312 -16.29 -24.76 -24.01
N ASN A 313 -16.43 -25.52 -22.91
CA ASN A 313 -15.35 -26.20 -22.17
C ASN A 313 -14.40 -25.31 -21.36
N ARG A 314 -14.79 -24.08 -21.00
CA ARG A 314 -13.96 -23.20 -20.18
C ARG A 314 -14.41 -23.14 -18.72
N LYS A 315 -13.42 -22.93 -17.85
CA LYS A 315 -13.56 -22.49 -16.46
C LYS A 315 -14.42 -21.22 -16.41
N GLY A 316 -15.57 -21.30 -15.75
CA GLY A 316 -16.49 -20.17 -15.65
C GLY A 316 -15.95 -19.04 -14.77
N ASN A 317 -16.61 -17.89 -14.81
CA ASN A 317 -16.27 -16.74 -13.97
C ASN A 317 -16.21 -17.05 -12.48
N GLN A 318 -16.99 -18.05 -12.02
CA GLN A 318 -16.93 -18.54 -10.64
C GLN A 318 -15.58 -19.14 -10.29
N GLU A 319 -15.01 -19.99 -11.15
CA GLU A 319 -13.72 -20.63 -10.86
C GLU A 319 -12.57 -19.62 -10.89
N ILE A 320 -12.63 -18.65 -11.80
CA ILE A 320 -11.66 -17.54 -11.84
C ILE A 320 -11.72 -16.73 -10.55
N TRP A 321 -12.94 -16.44 -10.07
CA TRP A 321 -13.15 -15.70 -8.83
C TRP A 321 -12.67 -16.49 -7.61
N ASP A 322 -12.98 -17.79 -7.52
CA ASP A 322 -12.51 -18.67 -6.43
C ASP A 322 -10.97 -18.75 -6.42
N PHE A 323 -10.35 -18.90 -7.59
CA PHE A 323 -8.90 -18.87 -7.73
C PHE A 323 -8.30 -17.54 -7.22
N ASP A 324 -8.87 -16.41 -7.64
CA ASP A 324 -8.42 -15.07 -7.23
C ASP A 324 -8.51 -14.90 -5.70
N MET A 325 -9.65 -15.24 -5.10
CA MET A 325 -9.84 -15.14 -3.65
C MET A 325 -8.87 -16.03 -2.86
N ASN A 326 -8.63 -17.25 -3.34
CA ASN A 326 -7.70 -18.16 -2.68
C ASN A 326 -6.25 -17.70 -2.81
N MET A 327 -5.81 -17.28 -3.99
CA MET A 327 -4.46 -16.78 -4.19
C MET A 327 -4.20 -15.46 -3.46
N ALA A 328 -5.19 -14.57 -3.42
CA ALA A 328 -5.15 -13.34 -2.61
C ALA A 328 -4.92 -13.65 -1.13
N LYS A 329 -5.57 -14.68 -0.59
CA LYS A 329 -5.36 -15.13 0.78
C LYS A 329 -3.94 -15.65 0.99
N VAL A 330 -3.42 -16.46 0.07
CA VAL A 330 -2.04 -16.97 0.12
C VAL A 330 -1.02 -15.83 0.08
N ALA A 331 -1.19 -14.88 -0.84
CA ALA A 331 -0.34 -13.70 -0.97
C ALA A 331 -0.35 -12.84 0.31
N SER A 332 -1.55 -12.55 0.84
CA SER A 332 -1.70 -11.74 2.06
C SER A 332 -1.07 -12.40 3.29
N GLN A 333 -1.10 -13.74 3.39
CA GLN A 333 -0.43 -14.48 4.47
C GLN A 333 1.11 -14.40 4.42
N LYS A 334 1.65 -13.94 3.29
CA LYS A 334 3.10 -13.76 3.05
C LYS A 334 3.49 -12.28 2.94
N ASP A 335 2.64 -11.39 3.45
CA ASP A 335 2.83 -9.94 3.39
C ASP A 335 2.99 -9.39 1.96
N ILE A 336 2.42 -10.10 0.96
CA ILE A 336 2.35 -9.66 -0.43
C ILE A 336 1.05 -8.88 -0.62
N GLU A 337 1.13 -7.72 -1.27
CA GLU A 337 -0.03 -6.89 -1.53
C GLU A 337 -0.86 -7.46 -2.66
N VAL A 338 -2.17 -7.23 -2.65
CA VAL A 338 -3.10 -7.85 -3.60
C VAL A 338 -3.86 -6.76 -4.37
N LEU A 339 -3.96 -6.97 -5.68
CA LEU A 339 -4.79 -6.17 -6.58
C LEU A 339 -5.71 -7.11 -7.38
N HIS A 340 -7.02 -6.99 -7.18
CA HIS A 340 -8.01 -7.79 -7.88
C HIS A 340 -8.39 -7.13 -9.22
N MET A 341 -8.41 -7.92 -10.29
CA MET A 341 -8.79 -7.45 -11.63
C MET A 341 -10.19 -7.91 -12.07
N TRP A 342 -10.78 -8.86 -11.36
CA TRP A 342 -12.07 -9.46 -11.74
C TRP A 342 -13.20 -8.42 -11.85
N ASN A 343 -13.41 -7.59 -10.81
CA ASN A 343 -14.47 -6.57 -10.83
C ASN A 343 -14.30 -5.54 -11.94
N LEU A 344 -13.05 -5.17 -12.23
CA LEU A 344 -12.75 -4.25 -13.33
C LEU A 344 -13.18 -4.85 -14.68
N THR A 345 -12.99 -6.14 -14.87
CA THR A 345 -13.02 -6.79 -16.19
C THR A 345 -14.32 -7.54 -16.48
N VAL A 346 -15.11 -7.88 -15.45
CA VAL A 346 -16.39 -8.59 -15.62
C VAL A 346 -17.42 -7.79 -16.43
N GLN A 347 -17.34 -6.46 -16.39
CA GLN A 347 -18.19 -5.56 -17.17
C GLN A 347 -17.45 -4.90 -18.35
N ALA A 348 -16.26 -5.39 -18.69
CA ALA A 348 -15.51 -4.87 -19.83
C ALA A 348 -15.83 -5.67 -21.10
N THR A 349 -15.82 -4.98 -22.24
CA THR A 349 -15.91 -5.64 -23.54
C THR A 349 -14.63 -6.42 -23.82
N SER A 350 -14.76 -7.73 -24.07
CA SER A 350 -13.66 -8.59 -24.54
C SER A 350 -13.91 -9.03 -25.97
N HIS A 351 -12.83 -9.28 -26.72
CA HIS A 351 -12.91 -9.60 -28.13
C HIS A 351 -13.39 -11.04 -28.37
N ASP A 352 -12.80 -11.98 -27.65
CA ASP A 352 -13.01 -13.42 -27.79
C ASP A 352 -13.50 -14.07 -26.49
N GLY A 353 -13.90 -13.26 -25.51
CA GLY A 353 -14.22 -13.73 -24.16
C GLY A 353 -13.01 -13.70 -23.21
N LEU A 354 -11.77 -13.54 -23.70
CA LEU A 354 -10.53 -13.76 -22.93
C LEU A 354 -9.58 -12.58 -22.96
N HIS A 355 -9.37 -12.05 -24.15
CA HIS A 355 -8.48 -10.95 -24.42
C HIS A 355 -9.28 -9.66 -24.44
N PHE A 356 -8.77 -8.69 -23.70
CA PHE A 356 -9.32 -7.34 -23.67
C PHE A 356 -8.45 -6.43 -24.52
N GLY A 357 -9.08 -5.41 -25.11
CA GLY A 357 -8.40 -4.42 -25.92
C GLY A 357 -7.51 -3.48 -25.11
N GLU A 358 -6.98 -2.49 -25.82
CA GLU A 358 -6.01 -1.51 -25.34
C GLU A 358 -6.52 -0.74 -24.12
N LYS A 359 -7.79 -0.34 -24.10
CA LYS A 359 -8.40 0.42 -22.99
C LYS A 359 -8.25 -0.30 -21.64
N VAL A 360 -8.49 -1.61 -21.63
CA VAL A 360 -8.38 -2.42 -20.40
C VAL A 360 -6.92 -2.62 -20.02
N ALA A 361 -6.05 -2.89 -20.99
CA ALA A 361 -4.61 -3.06 -20.75
C ALA A 361 -3.99 -1.79 -20.14
N ILE A 362 -4.29 -0.61 -20.71
CA ILE A 362 -3.83 0.68 -20.20
C ILE A 362 -4.39 0.93 -18.79
N THR A 363 -5.67 0.66 -18.55
CA THR A 363 -6.28 0.84 -17.22
C THR A 363 -5.60 -0.03 -16.16
N GLN A 364 -5.32 -1.30 -16.48
CA GLN A 364 -4.62 -2.20 -15.57
C GLN A 364 -3.18 -1.73 -15.30
N ALA A 365 -2.47 -1.28 -16.34
CA ALA A 365 -1.13 -0.73 -16.20
C ALA A 365 -1.11 0.54 -15.32
N MET A 366 -2.11 1.40 -15.49
CA MET A 366 -2.34 2.58 -14.67
C MET A 366 -2.58 2.23 -13.19
N MET A 367 -3.31 1.14 -12.89
CA MET A 367 -3.45 0.64 -11.52
C MET A 367 -2.11 0.17 -10.93
N VAL A 368 -1.26 -0.49 -11.72
CA VAL A 368 0.10 -0.86 -11.29
C VAL A 368 0.95 0.38 -11.00
N ILE A 369 0.90 1.40 -11.86
CA ILE A 369 1.58 2.69 -11.64
C ILE A 369 1.09 3.38 -10.37
N ASN A 370 -0.22 3.39 -10.14
CA ASN A 370 -0.82 3.93 -8.92
C ASN A 370 -0.29 3.19 -7.67
N TRP A 371 -0.18 1.85 -7.72
CA TRP A 371 0.42 1.08 -6.64
C TRP A 371 1.90 1.47 -6.43
N LEU A 372 2.70 1.49 -7.51
CA LEU A 372 4.10 1.91 -7.46
C LEU A 372 4.25 3.30 -6.84
N SER A 373 3.36 4.24 -7.16
CA SER A 373 3.37 5.61 -6.63
C SER A 373 3.33 5.65 -5.09
N ARG A 374 2.62 4.70 -4.46
CA ARG A 374 2.43 4.59 -3.01
C ARG A 374 3.46 3.72 -2.30
N LEU A 375 4.45 3.20 -3.02
CA LEU A 375 5.56 2.52 -2.37
C LEU A 375 6.50 3.54 -1.70
N PRO A 376 6.97 3.28 -0.48
CA PRO A 376 7.85 4.18 0.24
C PRO A 376 9.18 4.35 -0.51
N SER A 377 9.55 5.60 -0.82
CA SER A 377 10.92 5.97 -1.21
C SER A 377 11.88 5.61 -0.09
N SER A 378 13.09 5.19 -0.45
CA SER A 378 14.13 4.83 0.53
C SER A 378 14.82 6.06 1.08
#